data_AF-A0A958C2V4-F1
#
_entry.id   AF-A0A958C2V4-F1
#
_cell.length_a   1.000
_cell.length_b   1.000
_cell.length_c   1.000
_cell.angle_alpha   90.00
_cell.angle_beta   90.00
_cell.angle_gamma   90.00
#
_symmetry.space_group_name_H-M   'P 1'
#
loop_
_entity.id
_entity.type
_entity.pdbx_description
1 polymer ?
#
loop_
_entity_poly.entity_id
_entity_poly.type
_entity_poly.pdbx_seq_one_letter_code
_entity_poly.pdbx_strand_id
1 'polypeptide(L)'
;MNTLLMVVVLVVSLIPLPARERYHVPIARADDRALAYQLPYVDIDVAENDFGPGRNSLHLVAVTAVPGQQAEIIDETTVRIHIDWAGYLAYPAAYDPVMGRVAYGTYTVSNGYARSQARWTVWYVPDMRV
;
A
#
# COMPACT_ATOMS: atom_id res chain seq x y z
N MET A 1 -63.82 39.66 7.25
CA MET A 1 -62.40 39.55 7.67
C MET A 1 -61.96 38.13 7.38
N ASN A 2 -60.95 37.99 6.52
CA ASN A 2 -60.51 36.72 5.94
C ASN A 2 -59.74 35.87 6.94
N THR A 3 -60.12 34.61 7.08
CA THR A 3 -59.37 33.58 7.81
C THR A 3 -58.21 33.11 6.94
N LEU A 4 -56.98 33.45 7.31
CA LEU A 4 -55.77 32.95 6.62
C LEU A 4 -55.50 31.51 7.07
N LEU A 5 -55.63 30.56 6.14
CA LEU A 5 -55.23 29.18 6.33
C LEU A 5 -53.71 29.08 6.10
N MET A 6 -52.92 28.88 7.15
CA MET A 6 -51.48 28.72 7.06
C MET A 6 -51.15 27.25 6.78
N VAL A 7 -50.76 26.95 5.54
CA VAL A 7 -50.29 25.62 5.13
C VAL A 7 -48.80 25.50 5.48
N VAL A 8 -48.49 24.72 6.51
CA VAL A 8 -47.10 24.36 6.85
C VAL A 8 -46.72 23.14 6.00
N VAL A 9 -45.87 23.35 4.99
CA VAL A 9 -45.27 22.26 4.21
C VAL A 9 -44.02 21.79 4.93
N LEU A 10 -44.14 20.68 5.67
CA LEU A 10 -42.99 20.00 6.27
C LEU A 10 -42.27 19.20 5.16
N VAL A 11 -41.21 19.78 4.60
CA VAL A 11 -40.31 19.06 3.70
C VAL A 11 -39.45 18.13 4.56
N VAL A 12 -39.91 16.89 4.74
CA VAL A 12 -39.08 15.82 5.29
C VAL A 12 -38.07 15.44 4.20
N SER A 13 -36.90 16.07 4.25
CA SER A 13 -35.72 15.59 3.55
C SER A 13 -35.40 14.20 4.12
N LEU A 14 -35.81 13.16 3.41
CA LEU A 14 -35.21 11.84 3.52
C LEU A 14 -33.76 12.01 3.05
N ILE A 15 -32.87 12.36 3.98
CA ILE A 15 -31.45 12.15 3.76
C ILE A 15 -31.34 10.63 3.59
N PRO A 16 -30.96 10.12 2.40
CA PRO A 16 -30.63 8.72 2.29
C PRO A 16 -29.52 8.51 3.31
N LEU A 17 -29.81 7.71 4.35
CA LEU A 17 -28.76 7.15 5.19
C LEU A 17 -27.70 6.65 4.21
N PRO A 18 -26.46 7.16 4.23
CA PRO A 18 -25.42 6.59 3.40
C PRO A 18 -25.49 5.11 3.68
N ALA A 19 -25.76 4.32 2.63
CA ALA A 19 -25.74 2.88 2.74
C ALA A 19 -24.47 2.59 3.54
N ARG A 20 -24.63 1.95 4.71
CA ARG A 20 -23.47 1.50 5.47
C ARG A 20 -22.72 0.58 4.51
N GLU A 21 -21.79 1.14 3.74
CA GLU A 21 -20.69 0.39 3.18
C GLU A 21 -20.14 -0.29 4.42
N ARG A 22 -20.41 -1.59 4.51
CA ARG A 22 -19.84 -2.40 5.59
C ARG A 22 -18.36 -2.04 5.56
N TYR A 23 -17.83 -1.58 6.69
CA TYR A 23 -16.45 -1.16 6.81
C TYR A 23 -15.55 -2.34 6.43
N HIS A 24 -15.30 -2.51 5.13
CA HIS A 24 -14.50 -3.58 4.59
C HIS A 24 -13.07 -3.12 4.80
N VAL A 25 -12.42 -3.72 5.79
CA VAL A 25 -11.00 -3.47 6.05
C VAL A 25 -10.23 -3.90 4.78
N PRO A 26 -9.37 -3.05 4.23
CA PRO A 26 -8.57 -3.44 3.08
C PRO A 26 -7.63 -4.59 3.44
N ILE A 27 -7.27 -5.41 2.47
CA ILE A 27 -6.32 -6.50 2.63
C ILE A 27 -5.04 -6.06 1.94
N ALA A 28 -4.01 -5.80 2.74
CA ALA A 28 -2.64 -5.55 2.29
C ALA A 28 -1.88 -6.88 2.20
N ARG A 29 -1.16 -7.14 1.11
CA ARG A 29 -0.39 -8.39 0.90
C ARG A 29 1.12 -8.12 0.93
N ALA A 30 1.90 -9.13 1.30
CA ALA A 30 3.34 -8.96 1.25
C ALA A 30 3.84 -8.96 -0.20
N ASP A 31 4.78 -8.07 -0.50
CA ASP A 31 5.39 -7.92 -1.83
C ASP A 31 6.89 -8.19 -1.78
N ASP A 32 7.37 -8.85 -2.81
CA ASP A 32 8.76 -9.21 -2.98
C ASP A 32 9.24 -8.77 -4.37
N ARG A 33 10.41 -8.14 -4.43
CA ARG A 33 11.06 -7.76 -5.69
C ARG A 33 12.48 -8.26 -5.72
N ALA A 34 12.84 -9.02 -6.76
CA ALA A 34 14.21 -9.47 -6.96
C ALA A 34 14.96 -8.57 -7.96
N LEU A 35 16.22 -8.29 -7.65
CA LEU A 35 17.17 -7.56 -8.48
C LEU A 35 18.28 -8.49 -8.95
N ALA A 36 18.62 -8.43 -10.23
CA ALA A 36 19.78 -9.13 -10.80
C ALA A 36 21.07 -8.28 -10.78
N TYR A 37 20.93 -6.96 -10.61
CA TYR A 37 22.03 -6.01 -10.63
C TYR A 37 21.93 -5.04 -9.48
N GLN A 38 23.05 -4.42 -9.12
CA GLN A 38 23.04 -3.36 -8.12
C GLN A 38 22.43 -2.09 -8.71
N LEU A 39 21.33 -1.62 -8.11
CA LEU A 39 20.64 -0.39 -8.46
C LEU A 39 20.61 0.55 -7.25
N PRO A 40 20.63 1.87 -7.46
CA PRO A 40 20.51 2.85 -6.38
C PRO A 40 19.09 2.91 -5.81
N TYR A 41 18.07 2.54 -6.59
CA TYR A 41 16.68 2.46 -6.16
C TYR A 41 15.89 1.43 -6.97
N VAL A 42 14.71 1.04 -6.46
CA VAL A 42 13.72 0.23 -7.16
C VAL A 42 12.32 0.73 -6.83
N ASP A 43 11.43 0.71 -7.82
CA ASP A 43 10.01 1.02 -7.65
C ASP A 43 9.24 -0.31 -7.55
N ILE A 44 8.35 -0.42 -6.55
CA ILE A 44 7.48 -1.60 -6.34
C ILE A 44 6.02 -1.15 -6.31
N ASP A 45 5.20 -1.76 -7.16
CA ASP A 45 3.74 -1.63 -7.19
C ASP A 45 3.10 -2.41 -6.03
N VAL A 46 3.34 -1.98 -4.80
CA VAL A 46 2.94 -2.70 -3.58
C VAL A 46 1.42 -2.87 -3.42
N ALA A 47 0.60 -2.02 -4.04
CA ALA A 47 -0.86 -2.11 -3.91
C ALA A 47 -1.53 -2.89 -5.07
N GLU A 48 -0.77 -3.43 -6.03
CA GLU A 48 -1.35 -4.08 -7.22
C GLU A 48 -2.19 -5.33 -6.89
N ASN A 49 -1.76 -6.10 -5.88
CA ASN A 49 -2.40 -7.34 -5.45
C ASN A 49 -3.32 -7.17 -4.21
N ASP A 50 -3.48 -5.92 -3.74
CA ASP A 50 -4.29 -5.58 -2.59
C ASP A 50 -5.77 -5.54 -2.91
N PHE A 51 -6.61 -5.71 -1.88
CA PHE A 51 -8.06 -5.80 -2.05
C PHE A 51 -8.82 -4.83 -1.16
N GLY A 52 -9.75 -4.10 -1.76
CA GLY A 52 -10.66 -3.16 -1.09
C GLY A 52 -12.09 -3.29 -1.65
N PRO A 53 -13.06 -2.59 -1.06
CA PRO A 53 -14.46 -2.64 -1.50
C PRO A 53 -14.70 -2.13 -2.93
N GLY A 54 -13.70 -1.57 -3.61
CA GLY A 54 -13.72 -1.24 -5.04
C GLY A 54 -12.33 -1.19 -5.66
N ARG A 55 -12.23 -1.39 -6.99
CA ARG A 55 -10.96 -1.45 -7.75
C ARG A 55 -10.09 -0.19 -7.66
N ASN A 56 -10.66 0.96 -7.32
CA ASN A 56 -9.97 2.25 -7.20
C ASN A 56 -10.11 2.86 -5.80
N SER A 57 -10.43 2.03 -4.80
CA SER A 57 -10.67 2.50 -3.43
C SER A 57 -9.43 2.47 -2.56
N LEU A 58 -8.31 1.94 -3.05
CA LEU A 58 -7.11 1.77 -2.25
C LEU A 58 -6.07 2.81 -2.62
N HIS A 59 -5.55 3.47 -1.60
CA HIS A 59 -4.43 4.40 -1.74
C HIS A 59 -3.37 4.09 -0.69
N LEU A 60 -2.11 4.15 -1.08
CA LEU A 60 -0.99 4.18 -0.16
C LEU A 60 -1.03 5.47 0.67
N VAL A 61 -0.98 5.32 1.98
CA VAL A 61 -1.04 6.46 2.91
C VAL A 61 0.18 6.56 3.82
N ALA A 62 0.98 5.49 3.91
CA ALA A 62 2.23 5.51 4.64
C ALA A 62 3.18 4.43 4.11
N VAL A 63 4.47 4.74 4.16
CA VAL A 63 5.55 3.78 3.95
C VAL A 63 6.58 3.95 5.06
N THR A 64 7.18 2.85 5.47
CA THR A 64 8.32 2.85 6.37
C THR A 64 9.39 1.95 5.79
N ALA A 65 10.63 2.39 5.81
CA ALA A 65 11.80 1.52 5.60
C ALA A 65 12.44 1.17 6.94
N VAL A 66 13.31 0.16 6.94
CA VAL A 66 14.15 -0.14 8.10
C VAL A 66 15.23 0.90 8.32
N PRO A 67 15.78 1.03 9.54
CA PRO A 67 16.81 2.00 9.84
C PRO A 67 18.00 1.91 8.87
N GLY A 68 18.42 3.04 8.31
CA GLY A 68 19.48 3.12 7.30
C GLY A 68 18.97 3.17 5.86
N GLN A 69 17.68 2.92 5.62
CA GLN A 69 17.08 2.96 4.29
C GLN A 69 16.04 4.05 4.15
N GLN A 70 15.78 4.45 2.90
CA GLN A 70 14.76 5.44 2.56
C GLN A 70 13.75 4.79 1.61
N ALA A 71 12.47 5.01 1.90
CA ALA A 71 11.38 4.65 1.00
C ALA A 71 10.37 5.80 0.96
N GLU A 72 9.83 6.05 -0.22
CA GLU A 72 8.86 7.12 -0.47
C GLU A 72 7.73 6.62 -1.35
N ILE A 73 6.54 7.17 -1.15
CA ILE A 73 5.38 6.91 -1.99
C ILE A 73 5.50 7.85 -3.20
N ILE A 74 5.56 7.30 -4.41
CA ILE A 74 5.71 8.09 -5.64
C ILE A 74 4.39 8.25 -6.42
N ASP A 75 3.43 7.36 -6.17
CA ASP A 75 2.04 7.46 -6.61
C ASP A 75 1.11 6.69 -5.65
N GLU A 76 -0.18 6.58 -5.99
CA GLU A 76 -1.17 5.97 -5.10
C GLU A 76 -0.95 4.48 -4.80
N THR A 77 -0.12 3.78 -5.59
CA THR A 77 0.09 2.33 -5.51
C THR A 77 1.55 1.90 -5.48
N THR A 78 2.48 2.82 -5.75
CA THR A 78 3.90 2.53 -5.95
C THR A 78 4.78 3.18 -4.88
N VAL A 79 5.73 2.40 -4.39
CA VAL A 79 6.78 2.85 -3.46
C VAL A 79 8.13 2.80 -4.17
N ARG A 80 8.87 3.90 -4.10
CA ARG A 80 10.30 3.94 -4.43
C ARG A 80 11.13 3.62 -3.20
N ILE A 81 12.06 2.70 -3.36
CA ILE A 81 12.96 2.23 -2.30
C ILE A 81 14.38 2.57 -2.71
N HIS A 82 15.07 3.38 -1.92
CA HIS A 82 16.50 3.63 -2.07
C HIS A 82 17.28 2.49 -1.41
N ILE A 83 18.15 1.86 -2.19
CA ILE A 83 18.90 0.69 -1.74
C ILE A 83 20.21 1.15 -1.10
N ASP A 84 20.32 0.93 0.21
CA ASP A 84 21.61 0.96 0.90
C ASP A 84 22.25 -0.43 0.85
N TRP A 85 23.24 -0.58 -0.02
CA TRP A 85 23.99 -1.82 -0.20
C TRP A 85 24.85 -2.20 1.01
N ALA A 86 25.11 -1.27 1.94
CA ALA A 86 25.79 -1.59 3.21
C ALA A 86 24.93 -2.52 4.09
N GLY A 87 23.60 -2.52 3.90
CA GLY A 87 22.66 -3.39 4.59
C GLY A 87 22.47 -4.78 3.96
N TYR A 88 23.26 -5.15 2.94
CA TYR A 88 23.13 -6.45 2.26
C TYR A 88 23.38 -7.62 3.21
N LEU A 89 22.35 -8.47 3.36
CA LEU A 89 22.42 -9.69 4.17
C LEU A 89 22.19 -10.90 3.26
N ALA A 90 23.27 -11.60 2.91
CA ALA A 90 23.21 -12.87 2.19
C ALA A 90 22.62 -13.97 3.08
N TYR A 91 21.69 -14.76 2.55
CA TYR A 91 21.12 -15.93 3.23
C TYR A 91 21.67 -17.21 2.59
N PRO A 92 22.72 -17.81 3.16
CA PRO A 92 23.48 -18.89 2.50
C PRO A 92 22.78 -20.26 2.46
N ALA A 93 21.55 -20.41 2.94
CA ALA A 93 21.07 -21.72 3.42
C ALA A 93 19.78 -22.28 2.80
N ALA A 94 19.26 -21.77 1.68
CA ALA A 94 18.05 -22.38 1.07
C ALA A 94 17.90 -22.22 -0.45
N TYR A 95 18.63 -21.31 -1.08
CA TYR A 95 18.48 -20.99 -2.49
C TYR A 95 19.86 -20.94 -3.15
N ASP A 96 20.00 -21.72 -4.23
CA ASP A 96 21.04 -21.57 -5.25
C ASP A 96 20.35 -20.92 -6.45
N PRO A 97 20.66 -19.65 -6.83
CA PRO A 97 21.71 -18.78 -6.31
C PRO A 97 21.46 -18.26 -4.89
N VAL A 98 22.56 -17.94 -4.19
CA VAL A 98 22.52 -17.24 -2.88
C VAL A 98 21.75 -15.94 -3.02
N MET A 99 20.53 -15.90 -2.48
CA MET A 99 19.75 -14.67 -2.39
C MET A 99 20.13 -13.90 -1.13
N GLY A 100 20.24 -12.58 -1.24
CA GLY A 100 20.40 -11.71 -0.08
C GLY A 100 19.34 -10.64 -0.03
N ARG A 101 18.90 -10.27 1.17
CA ARG A 101 17.97 -9.16 1.36
C ARG A 101 18.75 -7.87 1.32
N VAL A 102 18.35 -6.95 0.46
CA VAL A 102 18.98 -5.63 0.34
C VAL A 102 18.13 -4.53 0.91
N ALA A 103 16.81 -4.70 0.97
CA ALA A 103 15.92 -3.72 1.59
C ALA A 103 14.65 -4.38 2.10
N TYR A 104 14.03 -3.83 3.15
CA TYR A 104 12.71 -4.25 3.59
C TYR A 104 12.01 -3.18 4.42
N GLY A 105 10.69 -3.28 4.52
CA GLY A 105 9.91 -2.34 5.29
C GLY A 105 8.44 -2.71 5.31
N THR A 106 7.61 -1.69 5.51
CA THR A 106 6.15 -1.84 5.51
C THR A 106 5.50 -0.72 4.73
N TYR A 107 4.29 -1.00 4.27
CA TYR A 107 3.43 0.00 3.65
C TYR A 107 2.01 -0.13 4.23
N THR A 108 1.26 0.96 4.19
CA THR A 108 -0.13 1.02 4.65
C THR A 108 -1.03 1.47 3.52
N VAL A 109 -2.05 0.68 3.21
CA VAL A 109 -3.15 1.06 2.31
C VAL A 109 -4.37 1.50 3.10
N SER A 110 -5.12 2.43 2.54
CA SER A 110 -6.38 2.90 3.09
C SER A 110 -7.47 3.01 2.04
N ASN A 111 -8.71 2.84 2.47
CA ASN A 111 -9.91 3.14 1.68
C ASN A 111 -10.68 4.36 2.19
N GLY A 112 -10.02 5.26 2.91
CA GLY A 112 -10.65 6.44 3.53
C GLY A 112 -11.39 6.14 4.84
N TYR A 113 -11.73 4.88 5.12
CA TYR A 113 -12.43 4.48 6.35
C TYR A 113 -11.62 3.54 7.24
N ALA A 114 -10.84 2.66 6.64
CA ALA A 114 -10.00 1.68 7.30
C ALA A 114 -8.59 1.67 6.70
N ARG A 115 -7.66 1.04 7.43
CA ARG A 115 -6.26 0.90 7.05
C ARG A 115 -5.80 -0.52 7.26
N SER A 116 -4.86 -0.95 6.43
CA SER A 116 -4.21 -2.26 6.53
C SER A 116 -2.74 -2.12 6.15
N GLN A 117 -1.90 -2.97 6.72
CA GLN A 117 -0.45 -2.88 6.61
C GLN A 117 0.11 -4.20 6.12
N ALA A 118 1.06 -4.13 5.20
CA ALA A 118 1.85 -5.28 4.79
C ALA A 118 3.33 -4.93 4.64
N ARG A 119 4.12 -5.94 4.29
CA ARG A 119 5.57 -5.85 4.16
C ARG A 119 5.95 -5.80 2.70
N TRP A 120 7.00 -5.06 2.40
CA TRP A 120 7.71 -5.17 1.13
C TRP A 120 9.15 -5.62 1.41
N THR A 121 9.72 -6.40 0.50
CA THR A 121 11.11 -6.84 0.56
C THR A 121 11.77 -6.74 -0.80
N VAL A 122 13.01 -6.25 -0.84
CA VAL A 122 13.87 -6.29 -2.02
C VAL A 122 14.97 -7.31 -1.78
N TRP A 123 15.06 -8.24 -2.72
CA TRP A 123 16.06 -9.28 -2.78
C TRP A 123 17.07 -8.95 -3.88
N TYR A 124 18.32 -9.29 -3.65
CA TYR A 124 19.37 -9.30 -4.65
C TYR A 124 19.81 -10.74 -4.89
N VAL A 125 19.79 -11.11 -6.16
CA VAL A 125 20.25 -12.40 -6.66
C VAL A 125 21.51 -12.10 -7.48
N PRO A 126 22.72 -12.37 -6.95
CA PRO A 126 23.94 -12.16 -7.69
C PRO A 126 23.89 -13.01 -8.96
N ASP A 127 24.09 -12.38 -10.11
CA ASP A 127 24.13 -13.06 -11.39
C ASP A 127 25.23 -14.14 -11.35
N MET A 128 24.82 -15.41 -11.33
CA MET A 128 25.72 -16.54 -11.49
C MET A 128 25.96 -16.71 -12.98
N ARG A 129 26.87 -15.89 -13.51
CA ARG A 129 27.57 -16.05 -14.81
C ARG A 129 26.90 -17.02 -15.80
N VAL A 130 26.29 -16.47 -16.85
CA VAL A 130 26.16 -17.15 -18.15
C VAL A 130 27.55 -17.45 -18.71
#